data_AF-A0A2K4ZNY8-F1
#
_entry.id   AF-A0A2K4ZNY8-F1
#
_cell.length_a   1.000
_cell.length_b   1.000
_cell.length_c   1.000
_cell.angle_alpha   90.00
_cell.angle_beta   90.00
_cell.angle_gamma   90.00
#
_symmetry.space_group_name_H-M   'P 1'
#
loop_
_entity.id
_entity.type
_entity.pdbx_description
1 polymer ?
#
loop_
_entity_poly.entity_id
_entity_poly.type
_entity_poly.pdbx_seq_one_letter_code
_entity_poly.pdbx_strand_id
1 'polypeptide(L)'
;MKLHGRTREAVLETIRICKDQNVLSEYLSGREKEVVDIMMTLFNEEYILKTYVESREKEAFEKAKIGTAQRLHEMGISLQDIAKACQVTVETVEQWLGFAKV
;
A
#
# COMPACT_ATOMS: atom_id res chain seq x y z
N MET A 1 -30.24 -13.56 22.27
CA MET A 1 -30.17 -13.84 20.83
C MET A 1 -29.00 -13.07 20.24
N LYS A 2 -28.14 -13.68 19.42
CA LYS A 2 -27.10 -12.91 18.69
C LYS A 2 -27.83 -12.07 17.63
N LEU A 3 -27.69 -10.74 17.70
CA LEU A 3 -28.47 -9.78 16.92
C LEU A 3 -28.45 -10.02 15.40
N HIS A 4 -27.43 -10.72 14.87
CA HIS A 4 -27.20 -10.88 13.44
C HIS A 4 -26.95 -12.31 12.93
N GLY A 5 -27.30 -13.36 13.70
CA GLY A 5 -27.21 -14.74 13.20
C GLY A 5 -25.82 -15.16 12.65
N ARG A 6 -25.78 -16.19 11.79
CA ARG A 6 -24.60 -16.59 10.98
C ARG A 6 -24.86 -16.27 9.50
N THR A 7 -25.28 -15.05 9.19
CA THR A 7 -25.59 -14.65 7.82
C THR A 7 -24.36 -14.09 7.11
N ARG A 8 -24.38 -14.12 5.78
CA ARG A 8 -23.30 -13.56 4.96
C ARG A 8 -23.13 -12.06 5.21
N GLU A 9 -24.25 -11.36 5.38
CA GLU A 9 -24.31 -9.93 5.68
C GLU A 9 -23.63 -9.60 7.00
N ALA A 10 -23.87 -10.41 8.05
CA ALA A 10 -23.23 -10.21 9.35
C ALA A 10 -21.71 -10.39 9.30
N VAL A 11 -21.23 -11.36 8.52
CA VAL A 11 -19.80 -11.58 8.30
C VAL A 11 -19.17 -10.42 7.55
N LEU A 12 -19.81 -9.96 6.47
CA LEU A 12 -19.31 -8.82 5.67
C LEU A 12 -19.26 -7.53 6.49
N GLU A 13 -20.29 -7.24 7.28
CA GLU A 13 -20.32 -6.04 8.13
C GLU A 13 -19.26 -6.11 9.24
N THR A 14 -19.04 -7.30 9.81
CA THR A 14 -17.96 -7.49 10.78
C THR A 14 -16.60 -7.24 10.13
N ILE A 15 -16.35 -7.78 8.93
CA ILE A 15 -15.10 -7.53 8.19
C ILE A 15 -14.94 -6.04 7.90
N ARG A 16 -16.01 -5.36 7.49
CA ARG A 16 -15.99 -3.90 7.23
C ARG A 16 -15.57 -3.12 8.48
N ILE A 17 -16.19 -3.40 9.63
CA ILE A 17 -15.85 -2.77 10.91
C ILE A 17 -14.39 -3.07 11.27
N CYS A 18 -13.93 -4.31 11.08
CA CYS A 18 -12.55 -4.68 11.38
C CYS A 18 -11.53 -3.92 10.53
N LYS A 19 -11.85 -3.64 9.27
CA LYS A 19 -11.03 -2.82 8.38
C LYS A 19 -11.04 -1.36 8.79
N ASP A 20 -12.21 -0.77 9.01
CA ASP A 20 -12.36 0.65 9.40
C ASP A 20 -11.60 0.96 10.70
N GLN A 21 -11.65 0.04 11.66
CA GLN A 21 -10.97 0.20 12.95
C GLN A 21 -9.53 -0.35 12.95
N ASN A 22 -9.08 -0.92 11.82
CA ASN A 22 -7.76 -1.53 11.64
C ASN A 22 -7.36 -2.55 12.73
N VAL A 23 -8.33 -3.26 13.30
CA VAL A 23 -8.13 -4.16 14.45
C VAL A 23 -7.44 -5.48 14.09
N LEU A 24 -7.33 -5.80 12.79
CA LEU A 24 -6.66 -7.00 12.30
C LEU A 24 -5.19 -6.77 11.96
N SER A 25 -4.67 -5.55 12.07
CA SER A 25 -3.31 -5.19 11.66
C SER A 25 -2.23 -6.04 12.33
N GLU A 26 -2.26 -6.17 13.66
CA GLU A 26 -1.32 -7.00 14.42
C GLU A 26 -1.41 -8.48 14.00
N TYR A 27 -2.63 -9.01 13.89
CA TYR A 27 -2.85 -10.40 13.49
C TYR A 27 -2.35 -10.70 12.07
N LEU A 28 -2.59 -9.79 11.12
CA LEU A 28 -2.18 -9.95 9.72
C LEU A 28 -0.67 -9.78 9.54
N SER A 29 -0.02 -8.95 10.36
CA SER A 29 1.42 -8.74 10.29
C SER A 29 2.24 -10.03 10.49
N GLY A 30 1.72 -10.98 11.28
CA GLY A 30 2.36 -12.28 11.51
C GLY A 30 1.88 -13.40 10.58
N ARG A 31 0.93 -13.12 9.68
CA ARG A 31 0.20 -14.15 8.90
C ARG A 31 0.17 -13.90 7.39
N GLU A 32 1.01 -12.99 6.91
CA GLU A 32 1.13 -12.68 5.48
C GLU A 32 1.28 -13.96 4.63
N LYS A 33 2.14 -14.90 5.05
CA LYS A 33 2.35 -16.17 4.36
C LYS A 33 1.07 -17.01 4.23
N GLU A 34 0.29 -17.15 5.31
CA GLU A 34 -0.97 -17.92 5.26
C GLU A 34 -2.01 -17.25 4.34
N VAL A 35 -2.09 -15.92 4.38
CA VAL A 35 -3.01 -15.17 3.49
C VAL A 35 -2.60 -15.37 2.03
N VAL A 36 -1.30 -15.30 1.72
CA VAL A 36 -0.77 -15.57 0.38
C VAL A 36 -1.08 -17.00 -0.06
N ASP A 37 -0.84 -18.00 0.79
CA ASP A 37 -1.11 -19.42 0.48
C ASP A 37 -2.61 -19.66 0.19
N ILE A 38 -3.51 -19.06 0.98
CA ILE A 38 -4.96 -19.12 0.75
C ILE A 38 -5.32 -18.46 -0.58
N MET A 39 -4.75 -17.29 -0.88
CA MET A 39 -5.00 -16.59 -2.13
C MET A 39 -4.47 -17.38 -3.34
N MET A 40 -3.28 -17.99 -3.24
CA MET A 40 -2.73 -18.88 -4.27
C MET A 40 -3.57 -20.14 -4.48
N THR A 41 -4.29 -20.59 -3.46
CA THR A 41 -5.21 -21.74 -3.59
C THR A 41 -6.54 -21.35 -4.24
N LEU A 42 -7.05 -20.14 -3.95
CA LEU A 42 -8.36 -19.67 -4.43
C LEU A 42 -8.31 -19.01 -5.81
N PHE A 43 -7.16 -18.47 -6.19
CA PHE A 43 -6.89 -17.85 -7.49
C PHE A 43 -5.80 -18.66 -8.19
N ASN A 44 -5.80 -18.71 -9.53
CA ASN A 44 -4.71 -19.38 -10.27
C ASN A 44 -3.35 -18.85 -9.77
N GLU A 45 -2.46 -19.74 -9.35
CA GLU A 45 -1.17 -19.45 -8.71
C GLU A 45 -0.35 -18.41 -9.51
N GLU A 46 -0.42 -18.46 -10.84
CA GLU A 46 0.23 -17.53 -11.76
C GLU A 46 -0.25 -16.07 -11.61
N TYR A 47 -1.55 -15.84 -11.41
CA TYR A 47 -2.12 -14.50 -11.28
C TYR A 47 -1.67 -13.83 -9.97
N ILE A 48 -1.68 -14.57 -8.87
CA ILE A 48 -1.23 -14.05 -7.56
C ILE A 48 0.27 -13.76 -7.57
N LEU A 49 1.09 -14.67 -8.11
CA LEU A 49 2.53 -14.47 -8.20
C LEU A 49 2.86 -13.23 -9.03
N LYS A 50 2.18 -13.05 -10.17
CA LYS A 50 2.34 -11.89 -11.03
C LYS A 50 2.01 -10.59 -10.31
N THR A 51 0.83 -10.50 -9.68
CA THR A 51 0.42 -9.29 -8.95
C THR A 51 1.32 -9.00 -7.76
N TYR A 52 1.80 -10.01 -7.04
CA TYR A 52 2.74 -9.84 -5.93
C TYR A 52 4.09 -9.28 -6.41
N VAL A 53 4.67 -9.84 -7.48
CA VAL A 53 5.91 -9.34 -8.08
C VAL A 53 5.74 -7.90 -8.59
N GLU A 54 4.67 -7.62 -9.34
CA GLU A 54 4.37 -6.28 -9.84
C GLU A 54 4.23 -5.25 -8.69
N SER A 55 3.56 -5.64 -7.59
CA SER A 55 3.44 -4.78 -6.41
C SER A 55 4.80 -4.48 -5.78
N ARG A 56 5.66 -5.50 -5.62
CA ARG A 56 6.99 -5.33 -5.04
C ARG A 56 7.92 -4.49 -5.92
N GLU A 57 7.88 -4.68 -7.24
CA GLU A 57 8.65 -3.88 -8.18
C GLU A 57 8.21 -2.42 -8.14
N LYS A 58 6.89 -2.18 -8.10
CA LYS A 58 6.33 -0.83 -7.97
C LYS A 58 6.76 -0.16 -6.66
N GLU A 59 6.68 -0.86 -5.53
CA GLU A 59 7.14 -0.33 -4.24
C GLU A 59 8.64 0.00 -4.23
N ALA A 60 9.46 -0.88 -4.82
CA ALA A 60 10.90 -0.67 -4.91
C ALA A 60 11.23 0.56 -5.78
N PHE A 61 10.52 0.71 -6.91
CA PHE A 61 10.65 1.85 -7.80
C PHE A 61 10.27 3.17 -7.12
N GLU A 62 9.16 3.22 -6.39
CA GLU A 62 8.76 4.44 -5.68
C GLU A 62 9.70 4.80 -4.54
N LYS A 63 10.21 3.81 -3.78
CA LYS A 63 11.27 4.07 -2.78
C LYS A 63 12.53 4.65 -3.41
N ALA A 64 12.93 4.15 -4.58
CA ALA A 64 14.09 4.67 -5.31
C ALA A 64 13.87 6.12 -5.79
N LYS A 65 12.66 6.44 -6.26
CA LYS A 65 12.30 7.82 -6.64
C LYS A 65 12.29 8.76 -5.44
N ILE A 66 11.68 8.36 -4.31
CA ILE A 66 11.68 9.13 -3.06
C ILE A 66 13.12 9.46 -2.63
N GLY A 67 13.99 8.44 -2.55
CA GLY A 67 15.39 8.65 -2.15
C GLY A 67 16.17 9.52 -3.13
N THR A 68 15.83 9.48 -4.42
CA THR A 68 16.43 10.36 -5.44
C THR A 68 15.95 11.80 -5.28
N ALA A 69 14.65 12.01 -5.08
CA ALA A 69 14.07 13.33 -4.83
C ALA A 69 14.66 13.98 -3.58
N GLN A 70 14.86 13.20 -2.50
CA GLN A 70 15.52 13.66 -1.27
C GLN A 70 16.94 14.17 -1.53
N ARG A 71 17.78 13.37 -2.22
CA ARG A 71 19.15 13.80 -2.57
C ARG A 71 19.18 15.03 -3.47
N LEU A 72 18.30 15.12 -4.45
CA LEU A 72 18.23 16.29 -5.34
C LEU A 72 17.81 17.55 -4.57
N HIS A 73 16.86 17.42 -3.64
CA HIS A 73 16.46 18.52 -2.77
C HIS A 73 17.61 18.96 -1.84
N GLU A 74 18.35 18.02 -1.25
CA GLU A 74 19.56 18.31 -0.46
C GLU A 74 20.64 19.04 -1.27
N MET A 75 20.73 18.79 -2.57
CA MET A 75 21.61 19.50 -3.51
C MET A 75 21.08 20.90 -3.92
N GLY A 76 19.93 21.33 -3.40
CA GLY A 76 19.33 22.63 -3.69
C GLY A 76 18.59 22.71 -5.02
N ILE A 77 18.26 21.59 -5.65
CA ILE A 77 17.46 21.57 -6.87
C ILE A 77 16.01 21.95 -6.55
N SER A 78 15.39 22.74 -7.43
CA SER A 78 14.01 23.20 -7.25
C SER A 78 12.99 22.05 -7.29
N LEU A 79 11.89 22.16 -6.54
CA LEU A 79 10.84 21.14 -6.56
C LEU A 79 10.24 20.91 -7.94
N GLN A 80 10.17 21.96 -8.77
CA GLN A 80 9.69 21.84 -10.15
C GLN A 80 10.62 21.00 -11.03
N ASP A 81 11.93 21.18 -10.89
CA ASP A 81 12.92 20.42 -11.66
C ASP A 81 12.96 18.96 -11.20
N ILE A 82 12.82 18.71 -9.89
CA ILE A 82 12.70 17.36 -9.34
C ILE A 82 11.43 16.66 -9.87
N ALA A 83 10.29 17.35 -9.84
CA ALA A 83 9.02 16.83 -10.35
C ALA A 83 9.15 16.46 -11.84
N LYS A 84 9.76 17.33 -12.64
CA LYS A 84 10.05 17.08 -14.06
C LYS A 84 11.00 15.89 -14.26
N ALA A 85 12.07 15.79 -13.48
CA ALA A 85 13.04 14.69 -13.58
C ALA A 85 12.43 13.34 -13.20
N CYS A 86 11.58 13.32 -12.17
CA CYS A 86 10.89 12.13 -11.69
C CYS A 86 9.60 11.81 -12.47
N GLN A 87 9.19 12.69 -13.39
CA GLN A 87 7.95 12.63 -14.17
C GLN A 87 6.70 12.50 -13.28
N VAL A 88 6.65 13.31 -12.23
CA VAL A 88 5.54 13.38 -11.27
C VAL A 88 5.11 14.83 -11.08
N THR A 89 4.05 15.06 -10.32
CA THR A 89 3.61 16.41 -9.97
C THR A 89 4.45 16.97 -8.82
N VAL A 90 4.44 18.30 -8.66
CA VAL A 90 5.16 18.96 -7.56
C VAL A 90 4.59 18.54 -6.20
N GLU A 91 3.27 18.37 -6.10
CA GLU A 91 2.59 17.90 -4.89
C GLU A 91 3.07 16.50 -4.48
N THR A 92 3.32 15.62 -5.46
CA THR A 92 3.89 14.28 -5.19
C THR A 92 5.28 14.39 -4.58
N VAL A 93 6.11 15.31 -5.09
CA VAL A 93 7.45 15.57 -4.55
C VAL A 93 7.35 16.17 -3.14
N GLU A 94 6.43 17.10 -2.91
CA GLU A 94 6.18 17.67 -1.58
C GLU A 94 5.75 16.60 -0.57
N GLN A 95 4.90 15.65 -0.97
CA GLN A 95 4.52 14.50 -0.15
C GLN A 95 5.73 13.63 0.19
N TRP A 96 6.59 13.31 -0.79
CA TRP A 96 7.80 12.52 -0.57
C TRP A 96 8.80 13.18 0.38
N LEU A 97 8.88 14.51 0.35
CA LEU A 97 9.77 15.31 1.18
C LEU A 97 9.16 15.70 2.54
N GLY A 98 7.90 15.33 2.80
CA GLY A 98 7.20 15.65 4.04
C GLY A 98 6.80 17.12 4.17
N PHE A 99 6.65 17.84 3.06
CA PHE A 99 6.18 19.23 3.01
C PHE A 99 4.66 19.36 3.00
N ALA A 100 3.93 18.25 2.88
CA ALA A 100 2.47 18.25 2.87
C ALA A 100 1.90 18.92 4.14
N LYS A 101 1.16 20.01 3.95
CA LYS A 101 0.28 20.58 4.97
C LYS A 101 -0.84 19.58 5.28
N VAL A 102 -1.04 19.32 6.58
CA VAL A 102 -2.29 18.77 7.13
C VAL A 102 -3.48 19.62 6.69
#